data_AF-T1HBB9-F1
#
_entry.id   AF-T1HBB9-F1
#
_cell.length_a   1.000
_cell.length_b   1.000
_cell.length_c   1.000
_cell.angle_alpha   90.00
_cell.angle_beta   90.00
_cell.angle_gamma   90.00
#
_symmetry.space_group_name_H-M   'P 1'
#
loop_
_entity.id
_entity.type
_entity.pdbx_description
1 polymer ?
#
loop_
_entity_poly.entity_id
_entity_poly.type
_entity_poly.pdbx_seq_one_letter_code
_entity_poly.pdbx_strand_id
1 'polypeptide(L)'
;MAAAALGNTFSDLLGIGSAYYVEQAAAKFGVKPPPLSPVQLAMSTCRMASNLGRVIGVTVGCILGMVPLLFINNKEDLSKVEKLKN
;
A
#
# COMPACT_ATOMS: atom_id res chain seq x y z
N MET A 1 12.88 0.97 -16.64
CA MET A 1 13.16 1.15 -15.20
C MET A 1 12.60 2.46 -14.64
N ALA A 2 12.76 3.62 -15.29
CA ALA A 2 12.28 4.91 -14.78
C ALA A 2 10.77 4.94 -14.45
N ALA A 3 9.90 4.35 -15.30
CA ALA A 3 8.47 4.28 -15.04
C ALA A 3 8.11 3.48 -13.77
N ALA A 4 8.85 2.41 -13.47
CA ALA A 4 8.66 1.62 -12.26
C ALA A 4 9.10 2.38 -11.01
N ALA A 5 10.22 3.11 -11.09
CA ALA A 5 10.68 3.99 -10.02
C ALA A 5 9.67 5.10 -9.73
N LEU A 6 9.15 5.76 -10.77
CA LEU A 6 8.10 6.77 -10.66
C LEU A 6 6.81 6.19 -10.07
N GLY A 7 6.41 4.99 -10.48
CA GLY A 7 5.26 4.28 -9.93
C GLY A 7 5.39 4.04 -8.43
N ASN A 8 6.57 3.59 -7.97
CA ASN A 8 6.82 3.40 -6.54
C ASN A 8 6.75 4.72 -5.77
N THR A 9 7.44 5.76 -6.26
CA THR A 9 7.44 7.09 -5.60
C THR A 9 6.04 7.70 -5.53
N PHE A 10 5.24 7.58 -6.60
CA PHE A 10 3.87 8.07 -6.62
C PHE A 10 2.98 7.29 -5.64
N SER A 11 3.14 5.96 -5.57
CA SER A 11 2.44 5.12 -4.59
C SER A 11 2.80 5.51 -3.15
N ASP A 12 4.08 5.75 -2.85
CA ASP A 12 4.53 6.21 -1.53
C ASP A 12 3.94 7.58 -1.16
N LEU A 13 3.90 8.52 -2.11
CA LEU A 13 3.32 9.86 -1.89
C LEU A 13 1.83 9.78 -1.58
N LEU A 14 1.08 8.96 -2.31
CA LEU A 14 -0.34 8.73 -2.04
C LEU A 14 -0.55 7.99 -0.71
N GLY A 15 0.31 7.04 -0.37
CA GLY A 15 0.28 6.33 0.91
C GLY A 15 0.44 7.27 2.10
N ILE A 16 1.42 8.18 2.04
CA ILE A 16 1.63 9.19 3.10
C ILE A 16 0.50 10.23 3.07
N GLY A 17 0.11 10.72 1.89
CA GLY A 17 -0.94 11.75 1.75
C GLY A 17 -2.32 11.28 2.19
N SER A 18 -2.59 9.97 2.10
CA SER A 18 -3.86 9.37 2.55
C SER A 18 -3.89 9.01 4.03
N ALA A 19 -2.76 9.08 4.75
CA ALA A 19 -2.67 8.66 6.15
C ALA A 19 -3.73 9.35 7.04
N TYR A 20 -3.91 10.66 6.89
CA TYR A 20 -4.91 11.42 7.63
C TYR A 20 -6.35 10.92 7.37
N TYR A 21 -6.69 10.60 6.12
CA TYR A 21 -8.01 10.09 5.76
C TYR A 21 -8.22 8.68 6.32
N VAL A 22 -7.18 7.84 6.30
CA VAL A 22 -7.21 6.51 6.90
C VAL A 22 -7.38 6.59 8.41
N GLU A 23 -6.70 7.51 9.10
CA GLU A 23 -6.85 7.74 10.53
C GLU A 23 -8.28 8.19 10.89
N GLN A 24 -8.84 9.14 10.13
CA GLN A 24 -10.21 9.60 10.31
C GLN A 24 -11.24 8.48 10.08
N ALA A 25 -11.03 7.64 9.07
CA ALA A 25 -11.87 6.48 8.82
C ALA A 25 -11.75 5.46 9.96
N ALA A 26 -10.53 5.11 10.38
CA ALA A 26 -10.27 4.18 11.46
C ALA A 26 -10.93 4.65 12.79
N ALA A 27 -10.85 5.95 13.09
CA ALA A 27 -11.51 6.55 14.24
C ALA A 27 -13.04 6.41 14.18
N LYS A 28 -13.65 6.60 12.99
CA LYS A 28 -15.09 6.36 12.77
C LYS A 28 -15.48 4.89 12.95
N PHE A 29 -14.60 3.97 12.58
CA PHE A 29 -14.77 2.53 12.81
C PHE A 29 -14.46 2.10 14.26
N GLY A 30 -14.15 3.04 15.16
CA GLY A 30 -13.92 2.77 16.58
C GLY A 30 -12.48 2.37 16.93
N VAL A 31 -11.58 2.36 15.95
CA VAL A 31 -10.13 2.18 16.19
C VAL A 31 -9.59 3.50 16.73
N LYS A 32 -9.44 3.57 18.06
CA LYS A 32 -8.89 4.73 18.75
C LYS A 32 -7.40 4.53 19.04
N PRO A 33 -6.60 5.60 19.05
CA PRO A 33 -5.23 5.54 19.54
C PRO A 33 -5.21 4.96 20.96
N PRO A 34 -4.29 4.03 21.27
CA PRO A 34 -4.21 3.46 22.60
C PRO A 34 -3.81 4.54 23.63
N PRO A 35 -4.40 4.56 24.83
CA PRO A 35 -4.10 5.54 25.87
C PRO A 35 -2.76 5.20 26.55
N LEU A 36 -1.67 5.37 25.83
CA LEU A 36 -0.31 5.10 26.30
C LEU A 36 0.42 6.42 26.56
N SER A 37 1.19 6.46 27.65
CA SER A 37 2.11 7.57 27.88
C SER A 37 3.22 7.59 26.81
N PRO A 38 3.85 8.75 26.55
CA PRO A 38 4.96 8.85 25.59
C PRO A 38 6.12 7.88 25.91
N VAL A 39 6.37 7.63 27.19
CA VAL A 39 7.38 6.68 27.66
C VAL A 39 7.02 5.25 27.28
N GLN A 40 5.75 4.86 27.38
CA GLN A 40 5.27 3.53 27.01
C GLN A 40 5.31 3.31 25.48
N LEU A 41 4.96 4.33 24.70
CA LEU A 41 5.07 4.29 23.23
C LEU A 41 6.52 4.13 22.76
N ALA A 42 7.49 4.64 23.54
CA ALA A 42 8.90 4.52 23.23
C ALA A 42 9.46 3.10 23.45
N MET A 43 8.74 2.22 24.15
CA MET A 43 9.19 0.84 24.41
C MET A 43 9.36 0.04 23.12
N SER A 44 10.34 -0.87 23.12
CA SER A 44 10.67 -1.71 21.96
C SER A 44 9.47 -2.50 21.44
N THR A 45 8.61 -3.01 22.32
CA THR A 45 7.40 -3.74 21.96
C THR A 45 6.40 -2.87 21.20
N CYS A 46 6.17 -1.63 21.64
CA CYS A 46 5.28 -0.68 20.95
C CYS A 46 5.84 -0.29 19.58
N ARG A 47 7.16 -0.10 19.49
CA ARG A 47 7.83 0.15 18.21
C ARG A 47 7.70 -1.05 17.26
N MET A 48 7.89 -2.27 17.76
CA MET A 48 7.78 -3.49 16.97
C MET A 48 6.36 -3.68 16.44
N ALA A 49 5.33 -3.49 17.28
CA ALA A 49 3.94 -3.54 16.87
C ALA A 49 3.61 -2.50 15.78
N SER A 50 4.08 -1.26 15.97
CA SER A 50 3.90 -0.18 14.99
C SER A 50 4.58 -0.49 13.66
N ASN A 51 5.81 -1.00 13.71
CA ASN A 51 6.56 -1.37 12.51
C ASN A 51 5.92 -2.57 11.79
N LEU A 52 5.39 -3.54 12.53
CA LEU A 52 4.68 -4.67 11.94
C LEU A 52 3.44 -4.22 11.18
N GLY A 53 2.64 -3.32 11.77
CA GLY A 53 1.48 -2.73 11.09
C GLY A 53 1.86 -2.02 9.79
N ARG A 54 2.96 -1.27 9.79
CA ARG A 54 3.49 -0.62 8.57
C ARG A 54 3.92 -1.63 7.51
N VAL A 55 4.66 -2.67 7.89
CA VAL A 55 5.12 -3.71 6.96
C VAL A 55 3.92 -4.40 6.31
N ILE A 56 2.91 -4.77 7.10
CA ILE A 56 1.69 -5.41 6.58
C ILE A 56 0.94 -4.46 5.64
N GLY A 57 0.74 -3.21 6.06
CA GLY A 57 0.03 -2.20 5.25
C GLY A 57 0.70 -1.93 3.91
N VAL A 58 2.02 -1.73 3.90
CA VAL A 58 2.80 -1.53 2.67
C VAL A 58 2.74 -2.77 1.79
N THR A 59 2.93 -3.96 2.36
CA THR A 59 2.88 -5.22 1.58
C THR A 59 1.53 -5.41 0.90
N VAL A 60 0.42 -5.20 1.61
CA VAL A 60 -0.93 -5.30 1.03
C VAL A 60 -1.16 -4.22 -0.02
N GLY A 61 -0.75 -2.98 0.25
CA GLY A 61 -0.85 -1.86 -0.69
C GLY A 61 -0.12 -2.14 -2.01
N CYS A 62 1.10 -2.67 -1.94
CA CYS A 62 1.88 -3.05 -3.11
C CYS A 62 1.23 -4.19 -3.90
N ILE A 63 0.71 -5.22 -3.23
CA ILE A 63 -0.01 -6.32 -3.90
C ILE A 63 -1.25 -5.78 -4.63
N LEU A 64 -2.04 -4.92 -3.99
CA LEU A 64 -3.19 -4.28 -4.61
C LEU A 64 -2.78 -3.39 -5.80
N GLY A 65 -1.67 -2.66 -5.68
CA GLY A 65 -1.12 -1.83 -6.76
C GLY A 65 -0.66 -2.64 -7.98
N MET A 66 -0.34 -3.93 -7.81
CA MET A 66 0.03 -4.84 -8.90
C MET A 66 -1.19 -5.53 -9.56
N VAL A 67 -2.40 -5.43 -8.99
CA VAL A 67 -3.63 -6.00 -9.56
C VAL A 67 -3.89 -5.59 -11.02
N PRO A 68 -3.65 -4.33 -11.46
CA PRO A 68 -3.81 -3.94 -12.85
C PRO A 68 -2.97 -4.77 -13.84
N LEU A 69 -1.81 -5.29 -13.42
CA LEU A 69 -0.96 -6.14 -14.27
C LEU A 69 -1.59 -7.50 -14.56
N LEU A 70 -2.36 -8.06 -13.61
CA LEU A 70 -3.09 -9.32 -13.82
C LEU A 70 -4.17 -9.19 -14.91
N PHE A 71 -4.74 -8.00 -15.09
CA PHE A 71 -5.75 -7.74 -16.13
C PHE A 71 -5.12 -7.36 -17.48
N ILE A 72 -3.93 -6.76 -17.48
CA ILE A 72 -3.18 -6.43 -18.70
C ILE A 72 -2.65 -7.68 -19.39
N ASN A 73 -2.26 -8.73 -18.64
CA ASN A 73 -1.78 -10.00 -19.20
C ASN A 73 -2.80 -10.64 -20.17
N ASN A 74 -4.11 -10.56 -19.85
CA ASN A 74 -5.16 -11.07 -20.74
C ASN A 74 -5.32 -10.26 -22.05
N LYS A 75 -4.92 -8.99 -22.06
CA LYS A 75 -4.99 -8.13 -23.25
C LYS A 75 -3.75 -8.24 -24.12
N GLU A 76 -2.57 -8.39 -23.52
CA GLU A 76 -1.32 -8.48 -24.28
C GLU A 76 -1.14 -9.85 -24.96
N ASP A 77 -1.63 -10.94 -24.35
CA ASP A 77 -1.73 -12.25 -25.02
C ASP A 77 -2.73 -12.22 -26.19
N LEU A 78 -3.89 -11.56 -26.04
CA LEU A 78 -4.84 -11.35 -27.14
C LEU A 78 -4.24 -10.51 -28.27
N SER A 79 -3.54 -9.42 -27.93
CA SER A 79 -2.93 -8.53 -28.91
C SER A 79 -1.77 -9.17 -29.69
N LYS A 80 -1.05 -10.13 -29.08
CA LYS A 80 -0.05 -10.96 -29.77
C LYS A 80 -0.73 -11.89 -30.76
N VAL A 81 -1.81 -12.56 -30.36
CA VAL A 81 -2.58 -13.45 -31.24
C VAL A 81 -3.19 -12.69 -32.43
N GLU A 82 -3.65 -11.45 -32.22
CA GLU A 82 -4.19 -10.59 -33.29
C GLU A 82 -3.11 -10.06 -34.25
N LYS A 83 -1.92 -9.73 -33.73
CA LYS A 83 -0.75 -9.33 -34.55
C LYS A 83 -0.10 -10.48 -35.31
N LEU A 84 -0.29 -11.73 -34.88
CA LEU A 84 0.15 -12.94 -35.60
C LEU A 84 -0.80 -13.35 -36.73
N LYS A 85 -2.00 -12.74 -36.78
CA LYS A 85 -3.05 -13.07 -37.76
C LYS A 85 -3.14 -12.05 -38.91
N ASN A 86 -2.39 -10.95 -38.84
CA ASN A 86 -2.16 -9.97 -39.90
C ASN A 86 -0.72 -10.06 -40.39
#